data_AF-A0A7C1BJ00-F1
#
_entry.id   AF-A0A7C1BJ00-F1
#
_cell.length_a   1.000
_cell.length_b   1.000
_cell.length_c   1.000
_cell.angle_alpha   90.00
_cell.angle_beta   90.00
_cell.angle_gamma   90.00
#
_symmetry.space_group_name_H-M   'P 1'
#
loop_
_entity.id
_entity.type
_entity.pdbx_description
1 polymer ?
#
loop_
_entity_poly.entity_id
_entity_poly.type
_entity_poly.pdbx_seq_one_letter_code
_entity_poly.pdbx_strand_id
1 'polypeptide(L)'
;MGITLTPNKKFFIIQKGRIPKVNVEGWRLVVDGQVEKPLSLSYDELAAMPQVRLTEILECYDNTPGGNLIGVAEWEGVLVSRLLEMAKAKNND
;
A
#
# COMPACT_ATOMS: atom_id res chain seq x y z
N MET A 1 27.48 -1.52 4.75
CA MET A 1 26.98 -0.88 3.53
C MET A 1 25.48 -0.72 3.73
N GLY A 2 24.97 0.49 3.87
CA GLY A 2 23.56 0.75 4.21
C GLY A 2 22.71 1.05 2.97
N ILE A 3 21.42 0.77 3.05
CA ILE A 3 20.44 1.22 2.06
C ILE A 3 20.28 2.74 2.21
N THR A 4 20.36 3.48 1.10
CA THR A 4 20.11 4.94 1.10
C THR A 4 18.68 5.19 0.64
N LEU A 5 17.83 5.73 1.52
CA LEU A 5 16.45 6.05 1.19
C LEU A 5 16.36 7.17 0.16
N THR A 6 15.49 7.02 -0.84
CA THR A 6 15.16 8.07 -1.80
C THR A 6 14.31 9.13 -1.08
N PRO A 7 14.74 10.41 -1.02
CA PRO A 7 13.91 11.46 -0.40
C PRO A 7 12.53 11.54 -1.06
N ASN A 8 11.45 11.74 -0.27
CA ASN A 8 10.07 11.74 -0.80
C ASN A 8 9.87 12.67 -2.01
N LYS A 9 10.51 13.84 -2.03
CA LYS A 9 10.44 14.80 -3.15
C LYS A 9 11.15 14.33 -4.44
N LYS A 10 11.96 13.28 -4.35
CA LYS A 10 12.71 12.65 -5.45
C LYS A 10 12.20 11.25 -5.80
N PHE A 11 11.25 10.71 -5.03
CA PHE A 11 10.63 9.43 -5.36
C PHE A 11 9.81 9.61 -6.63
N PHE A 12 9.99 8.72 -7.60
CA PHE A 12 9.32 8.84 -8.90
C PHE A 12 7.80 8.78 -8.75
N ILE A 13 7.08 9.45 -9.65
CA ILE A 13 5.61 9.48 -9.65
C ILE A 13 5.12 8.99 -11.01
N ILE A 14 4.40 7.86 -11.01
CA ILE A 14 3.59 7.42 -12.15
C ILE A 14 2.13 7.69 -11.80
N GLN A 15 1.48 8.56 -12.57
CA GLN A 15 0.08 8.92 -12.35
C GLN A 15 -0.73 8.61 -13.59
N LYS A 16 -1.78 7.80 -13.41
CA LYS A 16 -2.81 7.56 -14.44
C LYS A 16 -4.10 8.24 -13.99
N GLY A 17 -4.52 9.28 -14.71
CA GLY A 17 -5.72 10.05 -14.38
C GLY A 17 -5.47 11.20 -13.39
N ARG A 18 -6.52 11.62 -12.66
CA ARG A 18 -6.47 12.75 -11.73
C ARG A 18 -6.20 12.27 -10.30
N ILE A 19 -5.49 13.07 -9.51
CA ILE A 19 -5.33 12.83 -8.07
C ILE A 19 -6.67 13.15 -7.38
N PRO A 20 -7.28 12.20 -6.66
CA PRO A 20 -8.53 12.46 -5.94
C PRO A 20 -8.28 13.33 -4.70
N LYS A 21 -9.26 14.18 -4.37
CA LYS A 21 -9.34 14.78 -3.02
C LYS A 21 -10.03 13.78 -2.11
N VAL A 22 -9.33 13.31 -1.09
CA VAL A 22 -9.85 12.29 -0.16
C VAL A 22 -10.26 12.97 1.15
N ASN A 23 -11.51 12.76 1.58
CA ASN A 23 -11.94 13.09 2.95
C ASN A 23 -11.69 11.88 3.85
N VAL A 24 -10.76 12.00 4.79
CA VAL A 24 -10.34 10.90 5.68
C VAL A 24 -11.47 10.42 6.58
N GLU A 25 -12.30 11.34 7.10
CA GLU A 25 -13.40 10.99 8.04
C GLU A 25 -14.44 10.07 7.38
N GLY A 26 -14.77 10.34 6.12
CA GLY A 26 -15.71 9.57 5.32
C GLY A 26 -15.10 8.40 4.56
N TRP A 27 -13.77 8.26 4.55
CA TRP A 27 -13.10 7.22 3.79
C TRP A 27 -13.30 5.84 4.43
N ARG A 28 -13.41 4.81 3.59
CA ARG A 28 -13.50 3.42 4.01
C ARG A 28 -12.64 2.53 3.12
N LEU A 29 -11.87 1.63 3.74
CA LEU A 29 -11.28 0.47 3.08
C LEU A 29 -12.32 -0.65 3.03
N VAL A 30 -12.72 -1.03 1.82
CA VAL A 30 -13.61 -2.18 1.60
C VAL A 30 -12.76 -3.39 1.24
N VAL A 31 -12.96 -4.50 1.95
CA VAL A 31 -12.40 -5.82 1.61
C VAL A 31 -13.57 -6.75 1.35
N ASP A 32 -13.80 -7.10 0.10
CA ASP A 32 -14.94 -7.89 -0.36
C ASP A 32 -14.53 -8.98 -1.39
N GLY A 33 -15.48 -9.50 -2.15
CA GLY A 33 -15.23 -10.56 -3.15
C GLY A 33 -15.31 -11.96 -2.55
N GLN A 34 -14.28 -12.79 -2.78
CA GLN A 34 -14.20 -14.18 -2.32
C GLN A 34 -13.79 -14.27 -0.84
N VAL A 35 -14.61 -13.68 0.02
CA VAL A 35 -14.40 -13.62 1.47
C VAL A 35 -15.67 -14.08 2.18
N GLU A 36 -15.56 -14.72 3.34
CA GLU A 36 -16.74 -15.09 4.14
C GLU A 36 -17.27 -13.91 4.96
N LYS A 37 -16.39 -12.96 5.31
CA LYS A 37 -16.70 -11.82 6.16
C LYS A 37 -16.20 -10.53 5.51
N PRO A 38 -17.00 -9.87 4.65
CA PRO A 38 -16.63 -8.57 4.09
C PRO A 38 -16.31 -7.54 5.18
N LEU A 39 -15.33 -6.68 4.93
CA LEU A 39 -14.90 -5.62 5.85
C LEU A 39 -15.16 -4.25 5.23
N SER A 40 -15.48 -3.27 6.08
CA SER A 40 -15.52 -1.85 5.77
C SER A 40 -14.89 -1.09 6.93
N LEU A 41 -13.62 -0.72 6.78
CA LEU A 41 -12.79 -0.14 7.84
C LEU A 41 -12.61 1.36 7.61
N SER A 42 -12.80 2.17 8.65
CA SER A 42 -12.36 3.56 8.67
C SER A 42 -10.83 3.67 8.67
N TYR A 43 -10.33 4.87 8.38
CA TYR A 43 -8.90 5.14 8.46
C TYR A 43 -8.35 4.95 9.88
N ASP A 44 -9.07 5.42 10.90
CA ASP A 44 -8.65 5.30 12.30
C ASP A 44 -8.60 3.84 12.77
N GLU A 45 -9.58 3.02 12.37
CA GLU A 45 -9.54 1.58 12.64
C GLU A 45 -8.32 0.92 12.01
N LEU A 46 -7.99 1.25 10.75
CA LEU A 46 -6.82 0.72 10.06
C LEU A 46 -5.50 1.18 10.71
N ALA A 47 -5.41 2.46 11.09
CA ALA A 47 -4.23 3.04 11.74
C ALA A 47 -3.99 2.47 13.14
N ALA A 48 -5.04 2.06 13.86
CA ALA A 48 -4.95 1.44 15.17
C ALA A 48 -4.51 -0.04 15.13
N MET A 49 -4.50 -0.67 13.95
CA MET A 49 -4.04 -2.07 13.81
C MET A 49 -2.52 -2.18 13.99
N PRO A 50 -1.98 -3.38 14.31
CA PRO A 50 -0.54 -3.58 14.39
C PRO A 50 0.16 -3.28 13.06
N GLN A 51 1.05 -2.29 13.09
CA GLN A 51 1.82 -1.83 11.95
C GLN A 51 3.14 -2.62 11.80
N VAL A 52 3.60 -2.76 10.56
CA VAL A 52 4.94 -3.25 10.22
C VAL A 52 5.69 -2.17 9.45
N ARG A 53 7.03 -2.25 9.48
CA ARG A 53 7.92 -1.42 8.65
C ARG A 53 8.72 -2.29 7.70
N LEU A 54 8.72 -1.93 6.41
CA LEU A 54 9.45 -2.65 5.36
C LEU A 54 10.26 -1.65 4.53
N THR A 55 11.55 -1.90 4.36
CA THR A 55 12.38 -1.11 3.43
C THR A 55 12.38 -1.80 2.07
N GLU A 56 11.69 -1.22 1.10
CA GLU A 56 11.47 -1.85 -0.20
C GLU A 56 11.74 -0.89 -1.36
N ILE A 57 12.07 -1.48 -2.50
CA ILE A 57 12.28 -0.79 -3.77
C ILE A 57 10.98 -0.87 -4.58
N LEU A 58 10.54 0.27 -5.10
CA LEU A 58 9.57 0.30 -6.19
C LEU A 58 10.28 0.64 -7.48
N GLU A 59 10.01 -0.11 -8.54
CA GLU A 59 10.52 0.11 -9.89
C GLU A 59 9.37 0.02 -10.90
N CYS A 60 9.32 0.96 -11.84
CA CYS A 60 8.37 0.92 -12.92
C CYS A 60 8.81 -0.06 -14.00
N TYR A 61 7.86 -0.80 -14.58
CA TYR A 61 8.12 -1.65 -15.75
C TYR A 61 8.74 -0.88 -16.93
N ASP A 62 8.42 0.41 -17.08
CA ASP A 62 8.95 1.28 -18.14
C ASP A 62 10.35 1.85 -17.82
N ASN A 63 11.00 1.43 -16.71
CA ASN A 63 12.33 1.90 -16.35
C ASN A 63 13.39 1.32 -17.29
N THR A 64 14.17 2.19 -17.93
CA THR A 64 15.28 1.78 -18.82
C THR A 64 16.58 1.59 -18.03
N PRO A 65 17.59 0.89 -18.57
CA PRO A 65 18.92 0.83 -17.94
C PRO A 65 19.49 2.22 -17.66
N GLY A 66 19.81 2.50 -16.39
CA GLY A 66 20.26 3.83 -15.94
C GLY A 66 19.14 4.87 -15.76
N GLY A 67 17.87 4.46 -15.85
CA GLY A 67 16.70 5.30 -15.67
C GLY A 67 16.45 5.70 -14.21
N ASN A 68 15.42 6.54 -14.01
CA ASN A 68 15.07 7.14 -12.73
C ASN A 68 13.66 6.78 -12.25
N LEU A 69 13.00 5.78 -12.87
CA LEU A 69 11.70 5.27 -12.46
C LEU A 69 11.85 4.16 -11.42
N ILE A 70 12.72 4.40 -10.45
CA ILE A 70 13.09 3.49 -9.36
C ILE A 70 13.34 4.32 -8.09
N GLY A 71 12.90 3.82 -6.95
CA GLY A 71 13.10 4.47 -5.65
C GLY A 71 13.02 3.47 -4.50
N VAL A 72 13.69 3.78 -3.40
CA VAL A 72 13.68 2.97 -2.18
C VAL A 72 13.16 3.78 -1.01
N ALA A 73 12.24 3.21 -0.25
CA ALA A 73 11.61 3.85 0.89
C ALA A 73 11.36 2.85 2.02
N GLU A 74 11.25 3.35 3.24
CA GLU A 74 10.66 2.61 4.34
C GLU A 74 9.15 2.86 4.34
N TRP A 75 8.39 1.78 4.26
CA TRP A 75 6.93 1.77 4.24
C TRP A 75 6.40 1.31 5.58
N GLU A 76 5.45 2.05 6.14
CA GLU A 76 4.73 1.68 7.36
C GLU A 76 3.27 1.40 7.02
N GLY A 77 2.74 0.29 7.52
CA GLY A 77 1.36 -0.09 7.23
C GLY A 77 0.91 -1.39 7.88
N VAL A 78 -0.32 -1.79 7.58
CA VAL A 78 -0.91 -3.07 7.98
C VAL A 78 -0.60 -4.12 6.92
N LEU A 79 -0.22 -5.33 7.34
CA LEU A 79 -0.05 -6.45 6.43
C LEU A 79 -1.38 -6.80 5.74
N VAL A 80 -1.37 -6.87 4.41
CA VAL A 80 -2.55 -7.29 3.63
C VAL A 80 -3.03 -8.68 4.04
N SER A 81 -2.11 -9.61 4.35
CA SER A 81 -2.47 -10.95 4.83
C SER A 81 -3.36 -10.91 6.07
N ARG A 82 -3.11 -9.99 7.00
CA ARG A 82 -3.93 -9.79 8.20
C ARG A 82 -5.34 -9.35 7.85
N LEU A 83 -5.50 -8.45 6.88
CA LEU A 83 -6.82 -8.02 6.41
C LEU A 83 -7.58 -9.18 5.76
N LEU A 84 -6.89 -10.02 4.98
CA LEU A 84 -7.47 -11.21 4.35
C LEU A 84 -7.87 -12.28 5.37
N GLU A 85 -7.05 -12.49 6.41
CA GLU A 85 -7.37 -13.38 7.54
C GLU A 85 -8.62 -12.89 8.29
N MET A 86 -8.69 -11.58 8.59
CA MET A 86 -9.86 -10.97 9.23
C MET A 86 -11.13 -11.08 8.38
N ALA A 87 -10.99 -10.94 7.06
CA ALA A 87 -12.08 -11.10 6.12
C ALA A 87 -12.46 -12.56 5.86
N LYS A 88 -11.62 -13.52 6.31
CA LYS A 88 -11.72 -14.94 5.98
C LYS A 88 -11.76 -15.15 4.46
N ALA A 89 -10.69 -14.74 3.80
CA ALA A 89 -10.50 -15.00 2.38
C ALA A 89 -10.60 -16.51 2.09
N LYS A 90 -11.41 -16.85 1.08
CA LYS A 90 -11.55 -18.24 0.62
C LYS A 90 -10.29 -18.66 -0.12
N ASN A 91 -9.95 -19.93 -0.01
CA ASN A 91 -8.94 -20.51 -0.89
C ASN A 91 -9.46 -20.56 -2.31
N ASN A 92 -8.55 -20.40 -3.27
CA ASN A 92 -8.84 -20.69 -4.66
C ASN A 92 -8.66 -22.19 -4.87
N ASP A 93 -9.72 -22.95 -4.62
CA ASP A 93 -9.82 -24.36 -5.01
C ASP A 93 -10.05 -24.49 -6.53
#